data_AF-A0A6I8M7L4-F1
#
_entry.id   AF-A0A6I8M7L4-F1
#
_cell.length_a   1.000
_cell.length_b   1.000
_cell.length_c   1.000
_cell.angle_alpha   90.00
_cell.angle_beta   90.00
_cell.angle_gamma   90.00
#
_symmetry.space_group_name_H-M   'P 1'
#
loop_
_entity.id
_entity.type
_entity.pdbx_description
1 polymer ?
#
loop_
_entity_poly.entity_id
_entity_poly.type
_entity_poly.pdbx_seq_one_letter_code
_entity_poly.pdbx_strand_id
1 'polypeptide(L)'
;MPDGMVDEQVEDQTVSSKTGPGKQPPEGRGGGGGGLERVTVNLAPRASRALEKAVALTGDSKTDTINRALQVYAYLEEVWAKNGQVLVRSSPDDDQVTVLQFF
;
A
#
# COMPACT_ATOMS: atom_id res chain seq x y z
N MET A 1 -45.71 30.43 -40.76
CA MET A 1 -46.98 29.70 -40.58
C MET A 1 -47.51 29.34 -41.96
N PRO A 2 -47.95 28.10 -42.21
CA PRO A 2 -48.95 27.32 -41.46
C PRO A 2 -48.31 26.33 -40.47
N ASP A 3 -48.76 26.20 -39.22
CA ASP A 3 -50.04 25.66 -38.68
C ASP A 3 -50.01 24.15 -38.46
N GLY A 4 -50.26 23.73 -37.22
CA GLY A 4 -50.70 22.37 -36.88
C GLY A 4 -49.89 21.63 -35.83
N MET A 5 -50.03 22.02 -34.56
CA MET A 5 -49.91 21.11 -33.41
C MET A 5 -50.96 19.99 -33.48
N VAL A 6 -50.59 18.77 -33.09
CA VAL A 6 -51.29 17.75 -32.25
C VAL A 6 -50.55 16.42 -32.43
N ASP A 7 -50.36 15.51 -31.47
CA ASP A 7 -50.34 15.52 -30.01
C ASP A 7 -49.65 14.20 -29.63
N GLU A 8 -49.06 14.18 -28.43
CA GLU A 8 -49.08 13.05 -27.51
C GLU A 8 -48.78 11.62 -28.03
N GLN A 9 -47.53 11.17 -27.88
CA GLN A 9 -47.28 9.87 -27.24
C GLN A 9 -46.16 9.99 -26.21
N VAL A 10 -46.59 9.91 -24.96
CA VAL A 10 -45.78 9.74 -23.76
C VAL A 10 -45.62 8.24 -23.53
N GLU A 11 -44.39 7.73 -23.62
CA GLU A 11 -43.94 6.49 -22.97
C GLU A 11 -42.51 6.76 -22.50
N ASP A 12 -42.35 7.25 -21.27
CA ASP A 12 -42.20 6.47 -20.03
C ASP A 12 -41.01 5.50 -20.06
N GLN A 13 -39.98 5.92 -19.33
CA GLN A 13 -39.03 5.10 -18.57
C GLN A 13 -38.25 4.00 -19.29
N THR A 14 -36.97 4.29 -19.55
CA THR A 14 -35.88 3.35 -19.19
C THR A 14 -34.63 4.09 -18.72
N VAL A 15 -34.68 4.70 -17.52
CA VAL A 15 -33.44 4.94 -16.76
C VAL A 15 -33.03 3.61 -16.16
N SER A 16 -32.31 2.79 -16.92
CA SER A 16 -31.63 1.61 -16.40
C SER A 16 -30.15 1.93 -16.22
N SER A 17 -29.84 2.75 -15.21
CA SER A 17 -28.49 2.85 -14.66
C SER A 17 -28.13 1.51 -14.02
N LYS A 18 -27.59 0.59 -14.83
CA LYS A 18 -26.94 -0.62 -14.34
C LYS A 18 -25.64 -0.23 -13.66
N THR A 19 -25.73 0.13 -12.38
CA THR A 19 -24.61 0.13 -11.44
C THR A 19 -24.09 -1.30 -11.37
N GLY A 20 -22.97 -1.57 -12.05
CA GLY A 20 -22.34 -2.89 -12.04
C GLY A 20 -21.96 -3.28 -10.59
N PRO A 21 -22.17 -4.53 -10.17
CA PRO A 21 -21.78 -4.95 -8.84
C PRO A 21 -20.26 -4.90 -8.73
N GLY A 22 -19.77 -4.11 -7.78
CA GLY A 22 -18.36 -4.07 -7.40
C GLY A 22 -17.86 -5.48 -7.13
N LYS A 23 -16.88 -5.91 -7.91
CA LYS A 23 -16.21 -7.21 -7.80
C LYS A 23 -15.54 -7.28 -6.41
N GLN A 24 -16.21 -7.90 -5.44
CA GLN A 24 -15.56 -8.39 -4.23
C GLN A 24 -14.44 -9.35 -4.65
N PRO A 25 -13.21 -9.23 -4.12
CA PRO A 25 -12.18 -10.22 -4.36
C PRO A 25 -12.66 -11.58 -3.82
N PRO A 26 -12.43 -12.68 -4.55
CA PRO A 26 -12.87 -14.00 -4.11
C PRO A 26 -12.13 -14.40 -2.83
N GLU A 27 -12.89 -14.70 -1.78
CA GLU A 27 -12.42 -15.45 -0.62
C GLU A 27 -12.11 -16.89 -1.07
N GLY A 28 -10.88 -17.08 -1.56
CA GLY A 28 -10.35 -18.37 -1.95
C GLY A 28 -9.98 -19.20 -0.73
N ARG A 29 -10.85 -20.15 -0.39
CA ARG A 29 -10.57 -21.26 0.52
C ARG A 29 -9.67 -22.26 -0.20
N GLY A 30 -8.42 -22.41 0.25
CA GLY A 30 -7.45 -23.34 -0.37
C GLY A 30 -6.19 -23.58 0.48
N GLY A 31 -6.20 -24.68 1.24
CA GLY A 31 -5.09 -25.60 1.55
C GLY A 31 -3.68 -25.08 1.87
N GLY A 32 -3.28 -25.23 3.14
CA GLY A 32 -2.05 -25.94 3.51
C GLY A 32 -0.71 -25.42 2.97
N GLY A 33 -0.44 -24.13 3.10
CA GLY A 33 0.89 -23.53 2.98
C GLY A 33 0.90 -22.31 3.90
N GLY A 34 2.00 -22.07 4.64
CA GLY A 34 2.08 -20.99 5.63
C GLY A 34 1.39 -19.72 5.13
N GLY A 35 0.30 -19.33 5.81
CA GLY A 35 -0.67 -18.39 5.28
C GLY A 35 -0.03 -17.05 4.98
N LEU A 36 0.08 -16.71 3.69
CA LEU A 36 0.49 -15.38 3.28
C LEU A 36 -0.67 -14.42 3.55
N GLU A 37 -0.46 -13.46 4.44
CA GLU A 37 -1.40 -12.37 4.65
C GLU A 37 -1.25 -11.35 3.51
N ARG A 38 -2.35 -11.04 2.82
CA ARG A 38 -2.36 -10.06 1.74
C ARG A 38 -2.84 -8.71 2.26
N VAL A 39 -1.91 -7.75 2.34
CA VAL A 39 -2.22 -6.37 2.72
C VAL A 39 -2.11 -5.46 1.49
N THR A 40 -3.12 -4.60 1.29
CA THR A 40 -3.06 -3.53 0.28
C THR A 40 -2.92 -2.20 1.01
N VAL A 41 -1.83 -1.46 0.75
CA VAL A 41 -1.56 -0.17 1.37
C VAL A 41 -1.39 0.91 0.32
N ASN A 42 -1.82 2.12 0.65
CA ASN A 42 -1.47 3.31 -0.12
C ASN A 42 -0.22 3.92 0.49
N LEU A 43 0.88 3.95 -0.26
CA LEU A 43 2.12 4.55 0.20
C LEU A 43 2.08 6.07 0.00
N ALA A 44 2.41 6.82 1.05
CA ALA A 44 2.68 8.25 0.91
C ALA A 44 3.84 8.48 -0.08
N PRO A 45 3.93 9.64 -0.75
CA PRO A 45 4.97 9.90 -1.75
C PRO A 45 6.40 9.66 -1.26
N ARG A 46 6.68 10.02 0.00
CA ARG A 46 7.98 9.78 0.64
C ARG A 46 8.27 8.29 0.84
N ALA A 47 7.28 7.51 1.25
CA ALA A 47 7.41 6.06 1.42
C ALA A 47 7.60 5.34 0.08
N SER A 48 6.87 5.76 -0.96
CA SER A 48 7.04 5.23 -2.32
C SER A 48 8.46 5.46 -2.85
N ARG A 49 9.01 6.66 -2.68
CA ARG A 49 10.40 6.98 -3.08
C ARG A 49 11.43 6.19 -2.26
N ALA A 50 11.19 6.01 -0.96
CA ALA A 50 12.05 5.20 -0.11
C ALA A 50 12.05 3.73 -0.55
N LEU A 51 10.89 3.17 -0.93
CA LEU A 51 10.78 1.83 -1.49
C LEU A 51 11.58 1.68 -2.78
N GLU A 52 11.43 2.63 -3.72
CA GLU A 52 12.20 2.62 -4.97
C GLU A 52 13.71 2.68 -4.72
N LYS A 53 14.16 3.54 -3.81
CA LYS A 53 15.56 3.65 -3.42
C LYS A 53 16.07 2.34 -2.81
N ALA A 54 15.31 1.72 -1.91
CA ALA A 54 15.69 0.47 -1.27
C ALA A 54 15.82 -0.67 -2.30
N VAL A 55 14.84 -0.82 -3.18
CA VAL A 55 14.89 -1.79 -4.30
C VAL A 55 16.11 -1.55 -5.18
N ALA A 56 16.43 -0.30 -5.52
CA ALA A 56 17.59 0.03 -6.34
C ALA A 56 18.93 -0.29 -5.65
N LEU A 57 19.00 -0.15 -4.31
CA LEU A 57 20.20 -0.41 -3.53
C LEU A 57 20.43 -1.90 -3.27
N THR A 58 19.36 -2.66 -3.03
CA THR A 58 19.48 -4.08 -2.65
C THR A 58 19.29 -5.05 -3.82
N GLY A 59 18.62 -4.62 -4.89
CA GLY A 59 18.22 -5.48 -6.00
C GLY A 59 17.03 -6.41 -5.69
N ASP A 60 16.41 -6.27 -4.51
CA ASP A 60 15.27 -7.09 -4.10
C ASP A 60 13.98 -6.70 -4.86
N SER A 61 13.00 -7.60 -4.87
CA SER A 61 11.66 -7.25 -5.33
C SER A 61 10.99 -6.25 -4.38
N LYS A 62 9.96 -5.53 -4.86
CA LYS A 62 9.15 -4.65 -4.00
C LYS A 62 8.54 -5.41 -2.82
N THR A 63 8.06 -6.63 -3.06
CA THR A 63 7.46 -7.48 -2.02
C THR A 63 8.50 -7.84 -0.96
N ASP A 64 9.69 -8.29 -1.37
CA ASP A 64 10.76 -8.66 -0.43
C ASP A 64 11.26 -7.44 0.35
N THR A 65 11.37 -6.30 -0.32
CA THR A 65 11.76 -5.03 0.31
C THR A 65 10.75 -4.62 1.37
N ILE A 66 9.45 -4.70 1.09
CA ILE A 66 8.39 -4.38 2.07
C ILE A 66 8.44 -5.37 3.24
N ASN A 67 8.53 -6.67 2.96
CA ASN A 67 8.58 -7.69 4.01
C ASN A 67 9.80 -7.49 4.93
N ARG A 68 10.98 -7.24 4.36
CA ARG A 68 12.19 -6.98 5.13
C ARG A 68 12.13 -5.65 5.89
N ALA A 69 11.55 -4.61 5.29
CA ALA A 69 11.36 -3.33 5.96
C ALA A 69 10.46 -3.47 7.20
N LEU A 70 9.38 -4.26 7.12
CA LEU A 70 8.50 -4.53 8.26
C LEU A 70 9.23 -5.30 9.38
N GLN A 71 10.04 -6.29 9.03
CA GLN A 71 10.85 -7.04 10.00
C GLN A 71 11.86 -6.14 10.72
N VAL A 72 12.58 -5.30 9.97
CA VAL A 72 13.54 -4.35 10.54
C VAL A 72 12.81 -3.33 11.41
N TYR A 73 11.69 -2.78 10.95
CA TYR A 73 10.90 -1.82 11.72
C TYR A 73 10.45 -2.42 13.06
N ALA A 74 9.88 -3.64 13.05
CA ALA A 74 9.48 -4.33 14.28
C ALA A 74 10.65 -4.55 15.25
N TYR A 75 11.83 -4.95 14.74
CA TYR A 75 13.01 -5.12 15.56
C TYR A 75 13.48 -3.80 16.21
N LEU A 76 13.47 -2.70 15.46
CA LEU A 76 13.86 -1.39 15.99
C LEU A 76 12.90 -0.93 17.10
N GLU A 77 11.59 -1.11 16.90
CA GLU A 77 10.57 -0.82 17.92
C GLU A 77 10.78 -1.67 19.18
N GLU A 78 11.11 -2.96 19.06
CA GLU A 78 11.45 -3.79 20.21
C GLU A 78 12.67 -3.29 20.99
N VAL A 79 13.71 -2.82 20.29
CA VAL A 79 14.91 -2.27 20.92
C VAL A 79 14.56 -1.02 21.72
N TRP A 80 13.80 -0.09 21.13
CA TRP A 80 13.40 1.14 21.83
C TRP A 80 12.43 0.88 22.99
N ALA A 81 11.49 -0.04 22.83
CA ALA A 81 10.56 -0.43 23.90
C ALA A 81 11.26 -1.01 25.14
N LYS A 82 12.44 -1.62 24.95
CA LYS A 82 13.30 -2.14 26.03
C LYS A 82 14.30 -1.09 26.54
N ASN A 83 14.06 0.20 26.27
CA ASN A 83 14.96 1.33 26.58
C ASN A 83 16.36 1.21 25.92
N GLY A 84 16.47 0.43 24.85
CA GLY A 84 17.69 0.32 24.03
C GLY A 84 17.88 1.51 23.09
N GLN A 85 19.07 1.59 22.50
CA GLN A 85 19.41 2.60 21.51
C GLN A 85 20.01 1.94 20.27
N VAL A 86 19.69 2.49 19.10
CA VAL A 86 20.23 2.04 17.82
C VAL A 86 21.26 3.06 17.36
N LEU A 87 22.49 2.59 17.15
CA LEU A 87 23.65 3.41 16.87
C LEU A 87 24.11 3.15 15.43
N VAL A 88 24.24 4.21 14.64
CA VAL A 88 24.70 4.15 13.24
C VAL A 88 26.10 4.75 13.14
N ARG A 89 27.00 4.00 12.51
CA ARG A 89 28.34 4.44 12.11
C ARG A 89 28.44 4.49 10.60
N SER A 90 29.01 5.55 10.06
CA SER A 90 29.13 5.75 8.60
C SER A 90 30.22 4.87 7.98
N SER A 91 31.26 4.57 8.75
CA SER A 91 32.38 3.69 8.39
C SER A 91 32.81 2.90 9.64
N PRO A 92 33.39 1.69 9.51
CA PRO A 92 33.94 0.96 10.65
C PRO A 92 34.96 1.76 11.47
N ASP A 93 35.72 2.63 10.79
CA ASP A 93 36.77 3.48 11.38
C ASP A 93 36.28 4.88 11.77
N ASP A 94 34.96 5.14 11.65
CA ASP A 94 34.37 6.42 12.07
C ASP A 94 34.06 6.37 13.57
N ASP A 95 34.73 7.24 14.33
CA ASP A 95 34.47 7.43 15.75
C ASP A 95 33.15 8.17 16.01
N GLN A 96 32.56 8.78 14.99
CA GLN A 96 31.26 9.43 15.11
C GLN A 96 30.13 8.42 15.01
N VAL A 97 29.32 8.40 16.05
CA VAL A 97 28.12 7.58 16.14
C VAL A 97 26.91 8.49 16.20
N THR A 98 25.93 8.24 15.31
CA THR A 98 24.63 8.91 15.37
C THR A 98 23.60 7.98 15.96
N VAL A 99 22.82 8.47 16.94
CA VAL A 99 21.67 7.74 17.46
C VAL A 99 20.55 7.80 16.41
N LEU A 100 20.10 6.63 15.95
CA LEU A 100 18.92 6.55 15.11
C LEU A 100 17.67 6.69 15.99
N GLN A 101 16.88 7.72 15.72
CA GLN A 101 15.53 7.88 16.25
C GLN A 101 14.56 8.21 15.11
N PHE A 102 13.39 7.57 15.12
CA PHE A 102 12.26 8.01 14.32
C PHE A 102 11.50 9.08 15.11
N PHE A 103 11.18 10.20 14.47
CA PHE A 103 10.39 11.31 15.02
C PHE A 103 8.92 11.16 14.62
#